data_AF-A0A8G0LBU9-F1
#
_entry.id   AF-A0A8G0LBU9-F1
#
_cell.length_a   1.000
_cell.length_b   1.000
_cell.length_c   1.000
_cell.angle_alpha   90.00
_cell.angle_beta   90.00
_cell.angle_gamma   90.00
#
_symmetry.space_group_name_H-M   'P 1'
#
loop_
_entity.id
_entity.type
_entity.pdbx_description
1 polymer ?
#
loop_
_entity_poly.entity_id
_entity_poly.type
_entity_poly.pdbx_seq_one_letter_code
_entity_poly.pdbx_strand_id
1 'polypeptide(L)'
;MSSSSSVAPAVANAHTVFLVTNFWESMSSDTEISQGKAVVDASKAAGVQHIIFSSLINASEASNGRLSNISHFDGKARIEEYIRSSGVPGTFVLPGMFMSGFETMIRKNPPNEPAGYTLALPVEPSKAKAPLFDAAEDTGKFVKAAIKNFPSQAGSRILAASDYYTIDQLISEFSEVMGKPAHAVQIDDDKFKSFLSPVAAQELLENMKLLEDPGYYAGESLAGSLALLEEKPTTWKEFVEKNKEKWSNFDH
;
A
#
# COMPACT_ATOMS: atom_id res chain seq x y z
N MET A 1 16.64 1.43 -13.92
CA MET A 1 17.14 0.11 -14.37
C MET A 1 16.12 -0.48 -15.33
N SER A 2 16.36 -0.48 -16.63
CA SER A 2 15.33 -0.84 -17.64
C SER A 2 15.69 -2.06 -18.48
N SER A 3 16.80 -2.75 -18.20
CA SER A 3 17.20 -3.98 -18.86
C SER A 3 17.77 -5.00 -17.88
N SER A 4 17.63 -6.29 -18.18
CA SER A 4 18.21 -7.37 -17.36
C SER A 4 19.74 -7.21 -17.22
N SER A 5 20.43 -6.80 -18.28
CA SER A 5 21.89 -6.57 -18.24
C SER A 5 22.31 -5.46 -17.28
N SER A 6 21.47 -4.42 -17.11
CA SER A 6 21.74 -3.35 -16.15
C SER A 6 21.51 -3.77 -14.69
N VAL A 7 20.66 -4.79 -14.46
CA VAL A 7 20.33 -5.30 -13.12
C VAL A 7 21.25 -6.44 -12.70
N ALA A 8 21.78 -7.22 -13.65
CA ALA A 8 22.57 -8.42 -13.39
C ALA A 8 23.68 -8.24 -12.33
N PRO A 9 24.47 -7.15 -12.30
CA PRO A 9 25.48 -6.95 -11.25
C PRO A 9 24.89 -6.85 -9.84
N ALA A 10 23.68 -6.31 -9.69
CA ALA A 10 23.05 -6.08 -8.39
C ALA A 10 22.47 -7.37 -7.76
N VAL A 11 22.15 -8.38 -8.58
CA VAL A 11 21.58 -9.66 -8.12
C VAL A 11 22.62 -10.79 -8.10
N ALA A 12 23.83 -10.54 -8.58
CA ALA A 12 24.90 -11.52 -8.61
C ALA A 12 25.22 -12.04 -7.20
N ASN A 13 25.26 -13.37 -7.05
CA ASN A 13 25.53 -14.08 -5.79
C ASN A 13 24.51 -13.84 -4.65
N ALA A 14 23.37 -13.21 -4.93
CA ALA A 14 22.32 -13.05 -3.94
C ALA A 14 21.53 -14.35 -3.75
N HIS A 15 21.28 -14.74 -2.49
CA HIS A 15 20.31 -15.80 -2.19
C HIS A 15 18.87 -15.32 -2.41
N THR A 16 18.56 -14.16 -1.84
CA THR A 16 17.22 -13.53 -1.87
C THR A 16 17.32 -12.13 -2.46
N VAL A 17 16.36 -11.77 -3.32
CA VAL A 17 16.20 -10.42 -3.86
C VAL A 17 14.89 -9.83 -3.36
N PHE A 18 14.93 -8.66 -2.73
CA PHE A 18 13.74 -7.87 -2.42
C PHE A 18 13.51 -6.83 -3.54
N LEU A 19 12.41 -6.98 -4.27
CA LEU A 19 12.03 -6.16 -5.40
C LEU A 19 10.89 -5.21 -5.04
N VAL A 20 11.10 -3.93 -5.30
CA VAL A 20 10.09 -2.87 -5.24
C VAL A 20 10.14 -2.11 -6.56
N THR A 21 8.98 -1.87 -7.17
CA THR A 21 8.83 -1.04 -8.37
C THR A 21 7.98 0.18 -8.07
N ASN A 22 8.27 1.29 -8.75
CA ASN A 22 7.60 2.58 -8.52
C ASN A 22 6.83 3.05 -9.77
N PHE A 23 5.55 2.70 -9.85
CA PHE A 23 4.63 3.20 -10.86
C PHE A 23 4.68 4.73 -11.03
N TRP A 24 4.67 5.48 -9.93
CA TRP A 24 4.52 6.94 -9.92
C TRP A 24 5.70 7.70 -10.54
N GLU A 25 6.87 7.07 -10.69
CA GLU A 25 8.02 7.65 -11.39
C GLU A 25 7.76 7.82 -12.90
N SER A 26 7.04 6.86 -13.49
CA SER A 26 6.81 6.81 -14.94
C SER A 26 5.35 7.00 -15.35
N MET A 27 4.42 6.86 -14.40
CA MET A 27 2.97 6.80 -14.64
C MET A 27 2.59 5.84 -15.78
N SER A 28 3.37 4.76 -15.94
CA SER A 28 3.24 3.79 -17.02
C SER A 28 3.33 2.37 -16.47
N SER A 29 2.21 1.65 -16.54
CA SER A 29 2.13 0.25 -16.12
C SER A 29 3.09 -0.62 -16.94
N ASP A 30 3.19 -0.39 -18.25
CA ASP A 30 4.07 -1.15 -19.14
C ASP A 30 5.55 -0.94 -18.81
N THR A 31 5.94 0.28 -18.44
CA THR A 31 7.30 0.58 -17.99
C THR A 31 7.60 -0.15 -16.69
N GLU A 32 6.69 -0.07 -15.72
CA GLU A 32 6.84 -0.75 -14.42
C GLU A 32 6.93 -2.27 -14.57
N ILE A 33 6.04 -2.86 -15.37
CA ILE A 33 6.05 -4.30 -15.67
C ILE A 33 7.36 -4.70 -16.33
N SER A 34 7.85 -3.93 -17.29
CA SER A 34 9.11 -4.20 -17.98
C SER A 34 10.30 -4.18 -17.01
N GLN A 35 10.33 -3.25 -16.07
CA GLN A 35 11.35 -3.20 -15.02
C GLN A 35 11.27 -4.42 -14.09
N GLY A 36 10.07 -4.78 -13.63
CA GLY A 36 9.85 -5.96 -12.80
C GLY A 36 10.33 -7.24 -13.49
N LYS A 37 9.93 -7.45 -14.75
CA LYS A 37 10.37 -8.59 -15.57
C LYS A 37 11.88 -8.65 -15.74
N ALA A 38 12.53 -7.50 -15.99
CA ALA A 38 13.97 -7.43 -16.13
C ALA A 38 14.72 -7.89 -14.87
N VAL A 39 14.21 -7.56 -13.68
CA VAL A 39 14.79 -8.03 -12.41
C VAL A 39 14.57 -9.53 -12.20
N VAL A 40 13.38 -10.04 -12.54
CA VAL A 40 13.06 -11.47 -12.45
C VAL A 40 13.96 -12.28 -13.38
N ASP A 41 14.14 -11.85 -14.62
CA ASP A 41 14.99 -12.52 -15.59
C ASP A 41 16.46 -12.50 -15.16
N ALA A 42 16.94 -11.36 -14.66
CA ALA A 42 18.29 -11.26 -14.09
C ALA A 42 18.48 -12.18 -12.88
N SER A 43 17.49 -12.23 -11.98
CA SER A 43 17.52 -13.09 -10.79
C SER A 43 17.54 -14.57 -11.16
N LYS A 44 16.72 -14.96 -12.14
CA LYS A 44 16.71 -16.32 -12.69
C LYS A 44 18.06 -16.69 -13.31
N ALA A 45 18.63 -15.80 -14.13
CA ALA A 45 19.93 -16.03 -14.76
C ALA A 45 21.08 -16.12 -13.75
N ALA A 46 20.99 -15.38 -12.64
CA ALA A 46 21.97 -15.40 -11.56
C ALA A 46 21.79 -16.58 -10.57
N GLY A 47 20.74 -17.39 -10.71
CA GLY A 47 20.46 -18.50 -9.81
C GLY A 47 19.97 -18.08 -8.41
N VAL A 48 19.30 -16.93 -8.31
CA VAL A 48 18.64 -16.46 -7.08
C VAL A 48 17.63 -17.52 -6.62
N GLN A 49 17.61 -17.81 -5.32
CA GLN A 49 16.78 -18.87 -4.75
C GLN A 49 15.39 -18.37 -4.31
N HIS A 50 15.26 -17.06 -4.04
CA HIS A 50 14.02 -16.48 -3.53
C HIS A 50 13.85 -15.02 -3.98
N ILE A 51 12.69 -14.67 -4.51
CA ILE A 51 12.29 -13.29 -4.79
C ILE A 51 11.21 -12.89 -3.79
N ILE A 52 11.41 -11.79 -3.07
CA ILE A 52 10.36 -11.13 -2.30
C ILE A 52 9.92 -9.92 -3.11
N PHE A 53 8.64 -9.83 -3.46
CA PHE A 53 8.14 -8.73 -4.27
C PHE A 53 7.10 -7.92 -3.51
N SER A 54 7.25 -6.59 -3.52
CA SER A 54 6.23 -5.66 -3.05
C SER A 54 5.12 -5.57 -4.10
N SER A 55 4.08 -6.40 -3.91
CA SER A 55 2.99 -6.62 -4.86
C SER A 55 1.71 -5.90 -4.41
N LEU A 56 0.68 -5.92 -5.25
CA LEU A 56 -0.69 -5.54 -4.92
C LEU A 56 -1.65 -6.51 -5.66
N ILE A 57 -2.91 -6.57 -5.22
CA ILE A 57 -3.91 -7.40 -5.90
C ILE A 57 -4.21 -6.87 -7.31
N ASN A 58 -4.80 -7.70 -8.17
CA ASN A 58 -5.43 -7.23 -9.40
C ASN A 58 -6.80 -6.64 -9.03
N ALA A 59 -6.90 -5.32 -8.94
CA ALA A 59 -8.10 -4.63 -8.49
C ALA A 59 -9.20 -4.65 -9.56
N SER A 60 -8.82 -4.60 -10.84
CA SER A 60 -9.76 -4.79 -11.95
C SER A 60 -10.46 -6.14 -11.85
N GLU A 61 -9.71 -7.22 -11.67
CA GLU A 61 -10.27 -8.57 -11.55
C GLU A 61 -11.11 -8.71 -10.28
N ALA A 62 -10.58 -8.29 -9.12
CA ALA A 62 -11.28 -8.39 -7.84
C ALA A 62 -12.62 -7.64 -7.84
N SER A 63 -12.70 -6.52 -8.57
CA SER A 63 -13.92 -5.70 -8.68
C SER A 63 -14.81 -6.05 -9.87
N ASN A 64 -14.55 -7.15 -10.59
CA ASN A 64 -15.24 -7.53 -11.82
C ASN A 64 -15.27 -6.40 -12.87
N GLY A 65 -14.17 -5.65 -12.99
CA GLY A 65 -13.98 -4.56 -13.94
C GLY A 65 -14.58 -3.22 -13.51
N ARG A 66 -15.18 -3.12 -12.32
CA ARG A 66 -15.77 -1.86 -11.82
C ARG A 66 -14.72 -0.80 -11.48
N LEU A 67 -13.54 -1.22 -11.02
CA LEU A 67 -12.42 -0.36 -10.62
C LEU A 67 -11.22 -0.58 -11.56
N SER A 68 -11.42 -0.32 -12.86
CA SER A 68 -10.47 -0.68 -13.92
C SER A 68 -9.32 0.29 -14.14
N ASN A 69 -9.30 1.43 -13.45
CA ASN A 69 -8.28 2.48 -13.62
C ASN A 69 -7.18 2.41 -12.57
N ILE A 70 -7.21 1.44 -11.65
CA ILE A 70 -6.17 1.24 -10.62
C ILE A 70 -4.94 0.53 -11.22
N SER A 71 -4.31 1.20 -12.19
CA SER A 71 -3.21 0.66 -13.01
C SER A 71 -1.99 0.25 -12.19
N HIS A 72 -1.70 0.96 -11.09
CA HIS A 72 -0.58 0.64 -10.21
C HIS A 72 -0.77 -0.65 -9.39
N PHE A 73 -2.01 -1.08 -9.15
CA PHE A 73 -2.32 -2.38 -8.52
C PHE A 73 -2.15 -3.50 -9.55
N ASP A 74 -2.84 -3.36 -10.68
CA ASP A 74 -2.87 -4.37 -11.73
C ASP A 74 -1.50 -4.61 -12.35
N GLY A 75 -0.68 -3.56 -12.49
CA GLY A 75 0.71 -3.66 -12.94
C GLY A 75 1.55 -4.55 -12.02
N LYS A 76 1.42 -4.38 -10.70
CA LYS A 76 2.10 -5.22 -9.72
C LYS A 76 1.59 -6.66 -9.74
N ALA A 77 0.28 -6.87 -9.84
CA ALA A 77 -0.29 -8.21 -9.96
C ALA A 77 0.28 -8.97 -11.17
N ARG A 78 0.46 -8.30 -12.32
CA ARG A 78 1.08 -8.89 -13.52
C ARG A 78 2.56 -9.23 -13.33
N ILE A 79 3.30 -8.44 -12.55
CA ILE A 79 4.70 -8.77 -12.18
C ILE A 79 4.71 -9.99 -11.26
N GLU A 80 3.79 -10.06 -10.29
CA GLU A 80 3.64 -11.23 -9.42
C GLU A 80 3.34 -12.51 -10.22
N GLU A 81 2.40 -12.47 -11.16
CA GLU A 81 2.13 -13.59 -12.09
C GLU A 81 3.39 -14.00 -12.87
N TYR A 82 4.17 -13.01 -13.33
CA TYR A 82 5.43 -13.28 -14.01
C TYR A 82 6.42 -14.01 -13.09
N ILE A 83 6.59 -13.55 -11.84
CA ILE A 83 7.43 -14.23 -10.84
C ILE A 83 6.96 -15.67 -10.65
N ARG A 84 5.66 -15.91 -10.46
CA ARG A 84 5.07 -17.25 -10.29
C ARG A 84 5.39 -18.16 -11.47
N SER A 85 5.35 -17.64 -12.69
CA SER A 85 5.64 -18.39 -13.92
C SER A 85 7.15 -18.53 -14.24
N SER A 86 8.01 -17.77 -13.57
CA SER A 86 9.44 -17.68 -13.91
C SER A 86 10.23 -18.94 -13.56
N GLY A 87 9.75 -19.71 -12.59
CA GLY A 87 10.46 -20.83 -11.97
C GLY A 87 11.35 -20.44 -10.77
N VAL A 88 11.46 -19.14 -10.45
CA VAL A 88 12.10 -18.68 -9.21
C VAL A 88 11.04 -18.58 -8.11
N PRO A 89 11.22 -19.23 -6.95
CA PRO A 89 10.29 -19.11 -5.83
C PRO A 89 10.06 -17.65 -5.40
N GLY A 90 8.80 -17.24 -5.31
CA GLY A 90 8.40 -15.88 -4.94
C GLY A 90 7.58 -15.82 -3.66
N THR A 91 7.77 -14.80 -2.82
CA THR A 91 6.83 -14.43 -1.73
C THR A 91 6.41 -12.98 -1.92
N PHE A 92 5.12 -12.69 -1.76
CA PHE A 92 4.55 -11.41 -2.17
C PHE A 92 4.11 -10.61 -0.94
N VAL A 93 4.80 -9.51 -0.65
CA VAL A 93 4.42 -8.62 0.44
C VAL A 93 3.49 -7.55 -0.13
N LEU A 94 2.24 -7.50 0.32
CA LEU A 94 1.25 -6.55 -0.15
C LEU A 94 1.10 -5.44 0.89
N PRO A 95 1.66 -4.23 0.66
CA PRO A 95 1.53 -3.14 1.62
C PRO A 95 0.11 -2.59 1.67
N GLY A 96 -0.30 -2.19 2.87
CA GLY A 96 -1.55 -1.46 3.09
C GLY A 96 -1.39 0.02 2.69
N MET A 97 -2.44 0.79 2.96
CA MET A 97 -2.36 2.24 2.85
C MET A 97 -1.32 2.79 3.82
N PHE A 98 -0.36 3.54 3.28
CA PHE A 98 0.70 4.13 4.08
C PHE A 98 0.11 5.16 5.05
N MET A 99 0.42 4.99 6.33
CA MET A 99 -0.03 5.91 7.39
C MET A 99 0.43 7.35 7.14
N SER A 100 1.63 7.53 6.57
CA SER A 100 2.17 8.84 6.19
C SER A 100 1.33 9.57 5.12
N GLY A 101 0.53 8.87 4.31
CA GLY A 101 -0.39 9.52 3.38
C GLY A 101 -1.43 10.40 4.10
N PHE A 102 -1.85 9.97 5.29
CA PHE A 102 -2.83 10.69 6.11
C PHE A 102 -2.28 11.98 6.72
N GLU A 103 -0.96 12.18 6.76
CA GLU A 103 -0.33 13.47 7.10
C GLU A 103 -0.83 14.58 6.16
N THR A 104 -1.12 14.23 4.91
CA THR A 104 -1.65 15.16 3.91
C THR A 104 -3.15 15.05 3.69
N MET A 105 -3.79 13.95 4.04
CA MET A 105 -5.24 13.80 3.81
C MET A 105 -6.07 14.38 4.96
N ILE A 106 -5.56 14.29 6.20
CA ILE A 106 -6.22 14.89 7.36
C ILE A 106 -5.81 16.37 7.41
N ARG A 107 -6.77 17.27 7.21
CA ARG A 107 -6.54 18.72 7.12
C ARG A 107 -7.07 19.42 8.36
N LYS A 108 -6.34 20.45 8.81
CA LYS A 108 -6.85 21.39 9.81
C LYS A 108 -8.00 22.19 9.19
N ASN A 109 -9.05 22.40 9.96
CA ASN A 109 -10.19 23.19 9.50
C ASN A 109 -9.76 24.65 9.25
N PRO A 110 -10.33 25.31 8.22
CA PRO A 110 -10.12 26.72 7.98
C PRO A 110 -10.44 27.61 9.19
N PRO A 111 -9.84 28.81 9.32
CA PRO A 111 -10.09 29.71 10.47
C PRO A 111 -11.54 30.17 10.64
N ASN A 112 -12.35 30.09 9.60
CA ASN A 112 -13.78 30.44 9.62
C ASN A 112 -14.69 29.25 10.02
N GLU A 113 -14.12 28.09 10.34
CA GLU A 113 -14.83 26.90 10.81
C GLU A 113 -14.40 26.54 12.26
N PRO A 114 -15.17 25.69 12.97
CA PRO A 114 -14.76 25.22 14.29
C PRO A 114 -13.37 24.57 14.26
N ALA A 115 -12.52 24.94 15.23
CA ALA A 115 -11.18 24.41 15.34
C ALA A 115 -11.19 22.88 15.46
N GLY A 116 -10.45 22.22 14.59
CA GLY A 116 -10.41 20.77 14.50
C GLY A 116 -9.76 20.31 13.22
N TYR A 117 -9.98 19.04 12.90
CA TYR A 117 -9.49 18.41 11.68
C TYR A 117 -10.61 17.74 10.90
N THR A 118 -10.43 17.63 9.59
CA THR A 118 -11.35 16.98 8.67
C THR A 118 -10.59 16.00 7.77
N LEU A 119 -11.13 14.79 7.62
CA LEU A 119 -10.73 13.84 6.60
C LEU A 119 -11.87 13.70 5.58
N ALA A 120 -11.68 14.22 4.38
CA ALA A 120 -12.69 14.18 3.33
C ALA A 120 -12.36 13.08 2.31
N LEU A 121 -13.26 12.11 2.16
CA LEU A 121 -13.06 10.94 1.28
C LEU A 121 -14.31 10.63 0.43
N PRO A 122 -14.16 9.98 -0.74
CA PRO A 122 -15.28 9.64 -1.61
C PRO A 122 -15.95 8.32 -1.19
N VAL A 123 -15.89 7.95 0.08
CA VAL A 123 -16.40 6.68 0.60
C VAL A 123 -17.16 6.90 1.89
N GLU A 124 -18.05 5.98 2.24
CA GLU A 124 -18.82 6.03 3.48
C GLU A 124 -17.92 5.69 4.68
N PRO A 125 -17.70 6.62 5.64
CA PRO A 125 -16.68 6.45 6.67
C PRO A 125 -16.85 5.23 7.58
N SER A 126 -18.10 4.82 7.80
CA SER A 126 -18.46 3.68 8.66
C SER A 126 -18.32 2.33 7.94
N LYS A 127 -18.29 2.32 6.61
CA LYS A 127 -18.23 1.10 5.78
C LYS A 127 -16.84 0.84 5.21
N ALA A 128 -16.18 1.88 4.72
CA ALA A 128 -14.86 1.75 4.11
C ALA A 128 -13.82 1.31 5.13
N LYS A 129 -13.03 0.29 4.77
CA LYS A 129 -11.98 -0.29 5.62
C LYS A 129 -10.60 -0.14 4.97
N ALA A 130 -9.74 0.62 5.62
CA ALA A 130 -8.36 0.83 5.21
C ALA A 130 -7.41 -0.10 6.00
N PRO A 131 -6.70 -1.04 5.35
CA PRO A 131 -5.57 -1.69 5.98
C PRO A 131 -4.43 -0.69 6.09
N LEU A 132 -4.03 -0.31 7.31
CA LEU A 132 -3.01 0.73 7.52
C LEU A 132 -1.63 0.15 7.76
N PHE A 133 -0.61 0.79 7.19
CA PHE A 133 0.76 0.31 7.21
C PHE A 133 1.77 1.44 7.45
N ASP A 134 2.59 1.32 8.50
CA ASP A 134 3.73 2.20 8.71
C ASP A 134 4.94 1.66 7.94
N ALA A 135 5.06 2.06 6.67
CA ALA A 135 6.10 1.55 5.78
C ALA A 135 7.53 1.78 6.32
N ALA A 136 7.77 2.84 7.10
CA ALA A 136 9.09 3.15 7.62
C ALA A 136 9.52 2.17 8.72
N GLU A 137 8.60 1.79 9.61
CA GLU A 137 8.89 0.94 10.77
C GLU A 137 8.59 -0.55 10.51
N ASP A 138 7.61 -0.86 9.66
CA ASP A 138 7.07 -2.21 9.55
C ASP A 138 7.54 -2.98 8.31
N THR A 139 8.07 -2.33 7.27
CA THR A 139 8.57 -3.04 6.06
C THR A 139 9.58 -4.11 6.43
N GLY A 140 10.50 -3.80 7.33
CA GLY A 140 11.48 -4.77 7.83
C GLY A 140 10.84 -5.99 8.50
N LYS A 141 9.76 -5.79 9.27
CA LYS A 141 9.06 -6.87 9.98
C LYS A 141 8.44 -7.88 8.99
N PHE A 142 7.72 -7.39 7.99
CA PHE A 142 7.05 -8.24 6.99
C PHE A 142 8.04 -8.90 6.01
N VAL A 143 9.07 -8.18 5.55
CA VAL A 143 10.11 -8.77 4.68
C VAL A 143 10.93 -9.82 5.44
N LYS A 144 11.27 -9.57 6.71
CA LYS A 144 11.93 -10.57 7.57
C LYS A 144 11.07 -11.82 7.73
N ALA A 145 9.76 -11.68 7.89
CA ALA A 145 8.84 -12.82 7.96
C ALA A 145 8.85 -13.65 6.67
N ALA A 146 8.89 -13.00 5.49
CA ALA A 146 9.03 -13.69 4.21
C ALA A 146 10.36 -14.48 4.11
N ILE A 147 11.48 -13.89 4.56
CA ILE A 147 12.80 -14.55 4.54
C ILE A 147 12.83 -15.74 5.50
N LYS A 148 12.40 -15.56 6.75
CA LYS A 148 12.52 -16.60 7.80
C LYS A 148 11.63 -17.81 7.55
N ASN A 149 10.50 -17.61 6.86
CA ASN A 149 9.57 -18.66 6.53
C ASN A 149 9.73 -19.15 5.08
N PHE A 150 10.86 -18.87 4.43
CA PHE A 150 11.21 -19.53 3.17
C PHE A 150 11.75 -20.95 3.45
N PRO A 151 11.36 -22.00 2.70
CA PRO A 151 10.48 -21.98 1.53
C PRO A 151 9.00 -22.22 1.83
N SER A 152 8.56 -22.35 3.09
CA SER A 152 7.16 -22.67 3.41
C SER A 152 6.15 -21.61 2.97
N GLN A 153 6.59 -20.35 2.85
CA GLN A 153 5.81 -19.22 2.31
C GLN A 153 6.11 -18.91 0.84
N ALA A 154 6.74 -19.83 0.10
CA ALA A 154 6.87 -19.68 -1.35
C ALA A 154 5.47 -19.78 -2.01
N GLY A 155 5.17 -18.82 -2.86
CA GLY A 155 3.88 -18.66 -3.55
C GLY A 155 2.81 -17.95 -2.73
N SER A 156 3.03 -17.64 -1.45
CA SER A 156 2.03 -16.98 -0.62
C SER A 156 2.09 -15.45 -0.71
N ARG A 157 0.99 -14.82 -0.31
CA ARG A 157 0.89 -13.38 -0.07
C ARG A 157 0.98 -13.11 1.44
N ILE A 158 1.75 -12.10 1.81
CA ILE A 158 1.85 -11.56 3.16
C ILE A 158 1.28 -10.14 3.12
N LEU A 159 0.09 -9.97 3.68
CA LEU A 159 -0.61 -8.71 3.76
C LEU A 159 0.01 -7.85 4.87
N ALA A 160 0.67 -6.77 4.47
CA ALA A 160 1.41 -5.88 5.35
C ALA A 160 0.53 -4.72 5.80
N ALA A 161 -0.15 -4.91 6.93
CA ALA A 161 -0.94 -3.90 7.62
C ALA A 161 -1.07 -4.25 9.10
N SER A 162 -1.33 -3.27 9.95
CA SER A 162 -1.55 -3.51 11.38
C SER A 162 -2.96 -3.98 11.71
N ASP A 163 -3.96 -3.38 11.07
CA ASP A 163 -5.36 -3.79 11.14
C ASP A 163 -6.14 -3.18 9.95
N TYR A 164 -7.40 -3.58 9.80
CA TYR A 164 -8.39 -2.90 8.97
C TYR A 164 -9.17 -1.87 9.79
N TYR A 165 -8.91 -0.60 9.53
CA TYR A 165 -9.58 0.51 10.21
C TYR A 165 -10.76 1.00 9.39
N THR A 166 -11.92 1.15 10.02
CA THR A 166 -12.94 2.03 9.41
C THR A 166 -12.42 3.47 9.41
N ILE A 167 -12.88 4.30 8.47
CA ILE A 167 -12.47 5.72 8.45
C ILE A 167 -12.95 6.43 9.73
N ASP A 168 -14.12 6.05 10.25
CA ASP A 168 -14.62 6.54 11.55
C ASP A 168 -13.69 6.16 12.71
N GLN A 169 -13.22 4.92 12.77
CA GLN A 169 -12.24 4.49 13.78
C GLN A 169 -10.93 5.26 13.64
N LEU A 170 -10.40 5.36 12.42
CA LEU A 170 -9.17 6.06 12.10
C LEU A 170 -9.22 7.52 12.60
N ILE A 171 -10.27 8.25 12.25
CA ILE A 171 -10.40 9.66 12.62
C ILE A 171 -10.70 9.86 14.11
N SER A 172 -11.40 8.90 14.74
CA SER A 172 -11.64 8.91 16.19
C SER A 172 -10.34 8.72 16.97
N GLU A 173 -9.52 7.73 16.62
CA GLU A 173 -8.22 7.50 17.26
C GLU A 173 -7.29 8.70 17.07
N PHE A 174 -7.30 9.30 15.87
CA PHE A 174 -6.58 10.54 15.60
C PHE A 174 -7.04 11.69 16.51
N SER A 175 -8.36 11.90 16.65
CA SER A 175 -8.94 12.93 17.51
C SER A 175 -8.53 12.76 18.97
N GLU A 176 -8.56 11.53 19.48
CA GLU A 176 -8.16 11.18 20.84
C GLU A 176 -6.69 11.57 21.09
N VAL A 177 -5.80 11.17 20.17
CA VAL A 177 -4.35 11.41 20.27
C VAL A 177 -4.02 12.90 20.16
N MET A 178 -4.64 13.62 19.23
CA MET A 178 -4.42 15.05 19.02
C MET A 178 -5.05 15.94 20.10
N GLY A 179 -6.00 15.40 20.88
CA GLY A 179 -6.75 16.19 21.87
C GLY A 179 -7.59 17.30 21.24
N LYS A 180 -7.95 17.17 19.97
CA LYS A 180 -8.77 18.13 19.21
C LYS A 180 -9.87 17.41 18.44
N PRO A 181 -11.04 18.03 18.23
CA PRO A 181 -12.10 17.44 17.42
C PRO A 181 -11.59 17.09 16.02
N ALA A 182 -11.87 15.87 15.56
CA ALA A 182 -11.66 15.47 14.18
C ALA A 182 -12.85 14.68 13.67
N HIS A 183 -13.20 14.83 12.40
CA HIS A 183 -14.31 14.12 11.79
C HIS A 183 -14.01 13.72 10.35
N ALA A 184 -14.59 12.61 9.93
CA ALA A 184 -14.57 12.19 8.54
C ALA A 184 -15.86 12.66 7.85
N VAL A 185 -15.74 13.05 6.59
CA VAL A 185 -16.89 13.45 5.78
C VAL A 185 -16.82 12.75 4.43
N GLN A 186 -17.94 12.17 4.02
CA GLN A 186 -18.10 11.68 2.66
C GLN A 186 -18.34 12.85 1.73
N ILE A 187 -17.55 12.95 0.67
CA ILE A 187 -17.72 13.93 -0.40
C ILE A 187 -18.03 13.21 -1.72
N ASP A 188 -18.60 13.94 -2.67
CA ASP A 188 -18.83 13.40 -4.00
C ASP A 188 -17.50 13.20 -4.77
N ASP A 189 -17.58 12.34 -5.79
CA ASP A 189 -16.43 11.92 -6.59
C ASP A 189 -15.77 13.10 -7.31
N ASP A 190 -16.55 14.07 -7.82
CA ASP A 190 -16.03 15.23 -8.53
C ASP A 190 -15.29 16.18 -7.57
N LYS A 191 -15.84 16.36 -6.36
CA LYS A 191 -15.17 17.12 -5.31
C LYS A 191 -13.86 16.47 -4.90
N PHE A 192 -13.82 15.15 -4.70
CA PHE A 192 -12.59 14.44 -4.38
C PHE A 192 -11.54 14.60 -5.49
N LYS A 193 -11.92 14.37 -6.74
CA LYS A 193 -11.04 14.56 -7.91
C LYS A 193 -10.53 15.99 -8.03
N SER A 194 -11.29 17.00 -7.60
CA SER A 194 -10.87 18.41 -7.64
C SER A 194 -9.66 18.74 -6.76
N PHE A 195 -9.34 17.88 -5.78
CA PHE A 195 -8.15 18.04 -4.93
C PHE A 195 -6.89 17.41 -5.51
N LEU A 196 -7.00 16.70 -6.65
CA LEU A 196 -5.96 15.88 -7.23
C LEU A 196 -5.52 16.41 -8.59
N SER A 197 -4.35 15.98 -9.04
CA SER A 197 -3.93 16.27 -10.41
C SER A 197 -4.85 15.54 -11.40
N PRO A 198 -5.19 16.14 -12.56
CA PRO A 198 -6.08 15.50 -13.54
C PRO A 198 -5.61 14.11 -14.00
N VAL A 199 -4.29 13.89 -14.02
CA VAL A 199 -3.67 12.63 -14.45
C VAL A 199 -3.81 11.50 -13.41
N ALA A 200 -3.94 11.82 -12.12
CA ALA A 200 -4.05 10.83 -11.05
C ALA A 200 -5.47 10.73 -10.47
N ALA A 201 -6.35 11.69 -10.78
CA ALA A 201 -7.65 11.86 -10.14
C ALA A 201 -8.54 10.62 -10.23
N GLN A 202 -8.65 10.00 -11.42
CA GLN A 202 -9.51 8.82 -11.60
C GLN A 202 -8.96 7.59 -10.88
N GLU A 203 -7.66 7.33 -11.00
CA GLU A 203 -6.99 6.20 -10.38
C GLU A 203 -7.05 6.27 -8.85
N LEU A 204 -6.81 7.46 -8.27
CA LEU A 204 -6.89 7.65 -6.82
C LEU A 204 -8.32 7.61 -6.30
N LEU A 205 -9.31 8.09 -7.07
CA LEU A 205 -10.73 7.94 -6.73
C LEU A 205 -11.09 6.47 -6.60
N GLU A 206 -10.75 5.66 -7.61
CA GLU A 206 -11.06 4.23 -7.59
C GLU A 206 -10.28 3.49 -6.50
N ASN A 207 -9.03 3.88 -6.23
CA ASN A 207 -8.27 3.36 -5.10
C ASN A 207 -8.97 3.63 -3.75
N MET A 208 -9.58 4.80 -3.57
CA MET A 208 -10.39 5.05 -2.37
C MET A 208 -11.67 4.20 -2.37
N LYS A 209 -12.35 4.07 -3.52
CA LYS A 209 -13.57 3.22 -3.63
C LYS A 209 -13.28 1.74 -3.35
N LEU A 210 -12.06 1.28 -3.60
CA LEU A 210 -11.63 -0.09 -3.29
C LEU A 210 -11.72 -0.41 -1.79
N LEU A 211 -11.70 0.59 -0.91
CA LEU A 211 -11.83 0.41 0.54
C LEU A 211 -13.21 -0.12 0.97
N GLU A 212 -14.22 -0.01 0.12
CA GLU A 212 -15.54 -0.57 0.37
C GLU A 212 -15.62 -2.01 -0.16
N ASP A 213 -16.36 -2.25 -1.24
CA ASP A 213 -16.44 -3.55 -1.91
C ASP A 213 -15.48 -3.58 -3.11
N PRO A 214 -14.70 -4.66 -3.34
CA PRO A 214 -14.57 -5.88 -2.53
C PRO A 214 -13.64 -5.73 -1.30
N GLY A 215 -13.06 -4.55 -1.08
CA GLY A 215 -12.06 -4.27 -0.06
C GLY A 215 -10.63 -4.23 -0.62
N TYR A 216 -9.74 -3.52 0.06
CA TYR A 216 -8.36 -3.27 -0.38
C TYR A 216 -7.55 -4.55 -0.70
N TYR A 217 -7.77 -5.62 0.07
CA TYR A 217 -7.24 -6.97 -0.20
C TYR A 217 -8.34 -7.96 -0.60
N ALA A 218 -9.41 -7.50 -1.24
CA ALA A 218 -10.54 -8.32 -1.68
C ALA A 218 -11.16 -9.20 -0.56
N GLY A 219 -11.19 -8.68 0.67
CA GLY A 219 -11.76 -9.36 1.84
C GLY A 219 -10.83 -10.37 2.53
N GLU A 220 -9.57 -10.49 2.11
CA GLU A 220 -8.61 -11.43 2.71
C GLU A 220 -8.27 -11.05 4.17
N SER A 221 -8.14 -12.05 5.05
CA SER A 221 -7.85 -11.82 6.47
C SER A 221 -6.36 -11.56 6.72
N LEU A 222 -6.05 -10.60 7.59
CA LEU A 222 -4.67 -10.33 8.03
C LEU A 222 -4.11 -11.40 8.98
N ALA A 223 -4.96 -12.24 9.57
CA ALA A 223 -4.56 -13.15 10.66
C ALA A 223 -3.37 -14.06 10.30
N GLY A 224 -3.37 -14.60 9.07
CA GLY A 224 -2.27 -15.43 8.60
C GLY A 224 -0.95 -14.67 8.46
N SER A 225 -1.01 -13.42 8.00
CA SER A 225 0.18 -12.57 7.81
C SER A 225 0.73 -12.09 9.16
N LEU A 226 -0.16 -11.66 10.06
CA LEU A 226 0.21 -11.21 11.41
C LEU A 226 0.80 -12.35 12.26
N ALA A 227 0.33 -13.59 12.09
CA ALA A 227 0.86 -14.74 12.79
C ALA A 227 2.32 -15.09 12.41
N LEU A 228 2.83 -14.59 11.27
CA LEU A 228 4.22 -14.78 10.85
C LEU A 228 5.19 -13.80 11.52
N LEU A 229 4.67 -12.75 12.15
CA LEU A 229 5.50 -11.68 12.70
C LEU A 229 5.98 -12.02 14.12
N GLU A 230 7.23 -11.68 14.41
CA GLU A 230 7.81 -11.77 15.76
C GLU A 230 7.44 -10.57 16.63
N GLU A 231 7.10 -9.46 15.98
CA GLU A 231 6.80 -8.17 16.59
C GLU A 231 5.50 -7.66 15.99
N LYS A 232 4.66 -7.01 16.82
CA LYS A 232 3.45 -6.39 16.30
C LYS A 232 3.80 -5.20 15.39
N PRO A 233 3.08 -5.02 14.27
CA PRO A 233 3.22 -3.83 13.45
C PRO A 233 2.70 -2.60 14.21
N THR A 234 3.14 -1.41 13.78
CA THR A 234 2.74 -0.13 14.37
C THR A 234 1.25 0.09 14.16
N THR A 235 0.51 0.36 15.23
CA THR A 235 -0.91 0.72 15.17
C THR A 235 -1.07 2.16 14.70
N TRP A 236 -2.27 2.50 14.19
CA TRP A 236 -2.55 3.88 13.77
C TRP A 236 -2.36 4.88 14.92
N LYS A 237 -2.89 4.56 16.11
CA LYS A 237 -2.73 5.38 17.30
C LYS A 237 -1.25 5.64 17.66
N GLU A 238 -0.40 4.62 17.62
CA GLU A 238 1.05 4.76 17.85
C GLU A 238 1.73 5.64 16.78
N PHE A 239 1.33 5.47 15.51
CA PHE A 239 1.84 6.30 14.43
C PHE A 239 1.47 7.77 14.63
N VAL A 240 0.21 8.08 14.95
CA VAL A 240 -0.23 9.46 15.20
C VAL A 240 0.52 10.04 16.41
N GLU A 241 0.69 9.28 17.50
CA GLU A 241 1.40 9.72 18.70
C GLU A 241 2.85 10.11 18.39
N LYS A 242 3.54 9.30 17.60
CA LYS A 242 4.92 9.56 17.17
C LYS A 242 5.04 10.77 16.24
N ASN A 243 4.00 11.06 15.46
CA ASN A 243 4.03 12.05 14.38
C ASN A 243 3.17 13.30 14.62
N LYS A 244 2.66 13.53 15.84
CA LYS A 244 1.77 14.67 16.18
C LYS A 244 2.19 16.01 15.59
N GLU A 245 3.49 16.29 15.66
CA GLU A 245 4.10 17.54 15.17
C GLU A 245 3.84 17.81 13.69
N LYS A 246 3.61 16.76 12.88
CA LYS A 246 3.25 16.89 11.47
C LYS A 246 1.94 17.63 11.28
N TRP A 247 0.95 17.46 12.16
CA TRP A 247 -0.36 18.13 12.06
C TRP A 247 -0.46 19.41 12.90
N SER A 248 0.55 19.68 13.74
CA SER A 248 0.62 20.89 14.57
C SER A 248 1.28 22.06 13.85
N ASN A 249 2.20 21.81 12.91
CA ASN A 249 3.08 22.82 12.32
C ASN A 249 2.60 23.39 10.95
N PHE A 250 1.44 23.00 10.43
CA PHE A 250 0.88 23.56 9.19
C PHE A 250 0.08 24.85 9.42
N ASP A 251 0.71 25.85 10.05
CA ASP A 251 0.19 27.23 10.12
C ASP A 251 0.93 28.10 9.09
N HIS A 252 0.70 27.85 7.79
CA HIS A 252 1.17 28.72 6.70
C HIS A 252 0.04 29.02 5.73
#